data_AF-A0A370HLR1-F1
#
_entry.id   AF-A0A370HLR1-F1
#
_cell.length_a   1.000
_cell.length_b   1.000
_cell.length_c   1.000
_cell.angle_alpha   90.00
_cell.angle_beta   90.00
_cell.angle_gamma   90.00
#
_symmetry.space_group_name_H-M   'P 1'
#
loop_
_entity.id
_entity.type
_entity.pdbx_description
1 polymer ?
#
loop_
_entity_poly.entity_id
_entity_poly.type
_entity_poly.pdbx_seq_one_letter_code
_entity_poly.pdbx_strand_id
1 'polypeptide(L)'
;ARMKVKCEIVAQDWDGIIPALNAKKYDAIMAGMNITDKRLEVINFSLPYAATPHGWGVMKDSPLAKLPGAGTVVSFEKDPEGAKKAIEAWKPLLKGKTVGVQTSTVNSQFVEKYLKDVVEIREYKTTEQHDLDLTAGRVDAIFAGYGALKATQEKPEFKDMVIAGTGMRGDVLGRGVAVGMRKDDAELKKAFDEAIQAATKDGTIKKLSEKWFKIDVTPQA
;
A
#
# COMPACT_ATOMS: atom_id res chain seq x y z
N ALA A 1 -16.90 7.34 -21.39
CA ALA A 1 -16.96 6.72 -20.06
C ALA A 1 -17.12 5.20 -20.21
N ARG A 2 -16.42 4.38 -19.42
CA ARG A 2 -16.42 2.90 -19.57
C ARG A 2 -17.70 2.26 -19.00
N MET A 3 -17.99 2.48 -17.72
CA MET A 3 -19.18 1.91 -17.05
C MET A 3 -20.50 2.68 -17.32
N LYS A 4 -20.44 3.88 -17.91
CA LYS A 4 -21.60 4.76 -18.17
C LYS A 4 -22.49 5.05 -16.94
N VAL A 5 -21.89 5.16 -15.76
CA VAL A 5 -22.57 5.52 -14.49
C VAL A 5 -22.18 6.93 -14.04
N LYS A 6 -22.99 7.55 -13.18
CA LYS A 6 -22.60 8.73 -12.41
C LYS A 6 -21.70 8.27 -11.25
N CYS A 7 -20.54 8.87 -11.10
CA CYS A 7 -19.62 8.59 -10.00
C CYS A 7 -19.63 9.76 -9.02
N GLU A 8 -19.84 9.46 -7.75
CA GLU A 8 -19.71 10.40 -6.64
C GLU A 8 -18.67 9.86 -5.67
N ILE A 9 -17.67 10.68 -5.35
CA ILE A 9 -16.58 10.31 -4.44
C ILE A 9 -16.86 10.95 -3.09
N VAL A 10 -17.02 10.12 -2.08
CA VAL A 10 -17.20 10.53 -0.68
C VAL A 10 -15.99 10.12 0.15
N ALA A 11 -15.64 10.93 1.14
CA ALA A 11 -14.57 10.61 2.09
C ALA A 11 -15.11 9.73 3.23
N GLN A 12 -14.28 8.78 3.68
CA GLN A 12 -14.60 7.89 4.79
C GLN A 12 -13.30 7.51 5.52
N ASP A 13 -13.32 7.57 6.85
CA ASP A 13 -12.20 7.14 7.68
C ASP A 13 -11.92 5.63 7.51
N TRP A 14 -10.63 5.30 7.48
CA TRP A 14 -10.13 3.95 7.20
C TRP A 14 -10.72 2.87 8.12
N ASP A 15 -10.76 3.13 9.43
CA ASP A 15 -11.26 2.19 10.44
C ASP A 15 -12.72 1.77 10.16
N GLY A 16 -13.52 2.66 9.58
CA GLY A 16 -14.92 2.44 9.25
C GLY A 16 -15.19 2.03 7.80
N ILE A 17 -14.18 1.93 6.94
CA ILE A 17 -14.40 1.88 5.48
C ILE A 17 -15.04 0.57 4.98
N ILE A 18 -14.75 -0.57 5.61
CA ILE A 18 -15.41 -1.84 5.28
C ILE A 18 -16.79 -1.93 5.95
N PRO A 19 -16.95 -1.61 7.25
CA PRO A 19 -18.27 -1.56 7.88
C PRO A 19 -19.27 -0.65 7.16
N ALA A 20 -18.85 0.55 6.74
CA ALA A 20 -19.72 1.50 6.04
C ALA A 20 -20.13 1.03 4.63
N LEU A 21 -19.24 0.30 3.91
CA LEU A 21 -19.59 -0.37 2.66
C LEU A 21 -20.70 -1.41 2.87
N ASN A 22 -20.54 -2.26 3.89
CA ASN A 22 -21.51 -3.30 4.22
C ASN A 22 -22.83 -2.72 4.75
N ALA A 23 -22.78 -1.58 5.44
CA ALA A 23 -23.93 -0.79 5.84
C ALA A 23 -24.58 0.03 4.70
N LYS A 24 -24.12 -0.17 3.45
CA LYS A 24 -24.66 0.47 2.23
C LYS A 24 -24.60 2.00 2.24
N LYS A 25 -23.58 2.59 2.90
CA LYS A 25 -23.35 4.04 2.84
C LYS A 25 -22.78 4.51 1.49
N TYR A 26 -22.15 3.60 0.76
CA TYR A 26 -21.63 3.78 -0.61
C TYR A 26 -21.44 2.40 -1.25
N ASP A 27 -21.14 2.35 -2.54
CA ASP A 27 -21.17 1.12 -3.32
C ASP A 27 -19.81 0.45 -3.53
N ALA A 28 -18.73 1.24 -3.45
CA ALA A 28 -17.39 0.76 -3.75
C ALA A 28 -16.33 1.50 -2.92
N ILE A 29 -15.20 0.81 -2.69
CA ILE A 29 -14.01 1.34 -2.02
C ILE A 29 -12.88 1.43 -3.02
N MET A 30 -12.39 2.65 -3.29
CA MET A 30 -11.18 2.90 -4.09
C MET A 30 -10.17 3.71 -3.25
N ALA A 31 -9.60 3.07 -2.24
CA ALA A 31 -8.78 3.72 -1.21
C ALA A 31 -7.40 3.07 -1.01
N GLY A 32 -6.79 2.56 -2.08
CA GLY A 32 -5.49 1.88 -1.96
C GLY A 32 -5.56 0.53 -1.23
N MET A 33 -6.73 -0.11 -1.24
CA MET A 33 -6.98 -1.35 -0.49
C MET A 33 -6.42 -2.59 -1.20
N ASN A 34 -5.41 -3.22 -0.58
CA ASN A 34 -4.89 -4.51 -1.03
C ASN A 34 -5.91 -5.65 -0.87
N ILE A 35 -5.91 -6.59 -1.82
CA ILE A 35 -6.68 -7.84 -1.72
C ILE A 35 -5.98 -8.78 -0.73
N THR A 36 -6.66 -9.15 0.35
CA THR A 36 -6.19 -10.15 1.33
C THR A 36 -7.28 -11.18 1.61
N ASP A 37 -6.91 -12.38 2.07
CA ASP A 37 -7.89 -13.43 2.36
C ASP A 37 -8.87 -12.99 3.47
N LYS A 38 -8.35 -12.37 4.54
CA LYS A 38 -9.18 -11.78 5.60
C LYS A 38 -10.18 -10.74 5.10
N ARG A 39 -9.84 -9.96 4.05
CA ARG A 39 -10.80 -9.01 3.45
C ARG A 39 -11.81 -9.72 2.54
N LEU A 40 -11.40 -10.77 1.82
CA LEU A 40 -12.29 -11.59 1.01
C LEU A 40 -13.33 -12.35 1.84
N GLU A 41 -13.05 -12.61 3.12
CA GLU A 41 -14.04 -13.15 4.05
C GLU A 41 -15.24 -12.21 4.26
N VAL A 42 -15.10 -10.90 4.06
CA VAL A 42 -16.16 -9.92 4.40
C VAL A 42 -16.63 -9.06 3.23
N ILE A 43 -15.82 -8.89 2.18
CA ILE A 43 -16.14 -8.11 0.98
C ILE A 43 -15.61 -8.82 -0.29
N ASN A 44 -16.01 -8.38 -1.46
CA ASN A 44 -15.47 -8.81 -2.74
C ASN A 44 -14.52 -7.74 -3.32
N PHE A 45 -13.72 -8.12 -4.32
CA PHE A 45 -12.82 -7.21 -5.02
C PHE A 45 -12.99 -7.31 -6.54
N SER A 46 -12.76 -6.20 -7.23
CA SER A 46 -12.49 -6.21 -8.66
C SER A 46 -11.16 -6.93 -8.97
N LEU A 47 -10.84 -7.06 -10.26
CA LEU A 47 -9.46 -7.23 -10.70
C LEU A 47 -8.58 -6.12 -10.12
N PRO A 48 -7.30 -6.40 -9.81
CA PRO A 48 -6.40 -5.36 -9.35
C PRO A 48 -6.26 -4.28 -10.42
N TYR A 49 -6.20 -3.03 -9.99
CA TYR A 49 -5.89 -1.88 -10.84
C TYR A 49 -4.48 -1.33 -10.58
N ALA A 50 -3.81 -1.77 -9.51
CA ALA A 50 -2.41 -1.43 -9.21
C ALA A 50 -1.69 -2.58 -8.47
N ALA A 51 -0.40 -2.73 -8.73
CA ALA A 51 0.50 -3.67 -8.07
C ALA A 51 1.74 -2.94 -7.53
N THR A 52 1.55 -2.12 -6.49
CA THR A 52 2.64 -1.38 -5.86
C THR A 52 3.39 -2.27 -4.87
N PRO A 53 4.73 -2.24 -4.84
CA PRO A 53 5.46 -2.79 -3.69
C PRO A 53 5.18 -1.96 -2.43
N HIS A 54 5.64 -2.46 -1.28
CA HIS A 54 5.63 -1.78 0.01
C HIS A 54 7.08 -1.61 0.46
N GLY A 55 7.40 -0.52 1.13
CA GLY A 55 8.78 -0.21 1.47
C GLY A 55 8.92 0.79 2.62
N TRP A 56 10.17 1.18 2.88
CA TRP A 56 10.53 2.05 3.98
C TRP A 56 10.55 3.51 3.54
N GLY A 57 9.84 4.38 4.26
CA GLY A 57 10.08 5.82 4.25
C GLY A 57 11.00 6.19 5.40
N VAL A 58 12.10 6.90 5.12
CA VAL A 58 13.09 7.32 6.12
C VAL A 58 13.58 8.73 5.80
N MET A 59 14.08 9.46 6.79
CA MET A 59 14.73 10.75 6.53
C MET A 59 16.08 10.52 5.84
N LYS A 60 16.43 11.35 4.85
CA LYS A 60 17.66 11.21 4.04
C LYS A 60 18.95 11.15 4.85
N ASP A 61 18.99 11.85 5.99
CA ASP A 61 20.16 11.93 6.87
C ASP A 61 20.18 10.79 7.91
N SER A 62 19.15 9.95 7.95
CA SER A 62 19.09 8.76 8.80
C SER A 62 20.08 7.70 8.30
N PRO A 63 20.75 6.95 9.20
CA PRO A 63 21.49 5.74 8.82
C PRO A 63 20.63 4.73 8.07
N LEU A 64 19.30 4.74 8.27
CA LEU A 64 18.35 3.85 7.59
C LEU A 64 18.18 4.17 6.10
N ALA A 65 18.62 5.35 5.62
CA ALA A 65 18.69 5.64 4.19
C ALA A 65 19.61 4.66 3.44
N LYS A 66 20.48 3.94 4.16
CA LYS A 66 21.39 2.92 3.62
C LYS A 66 20.84 1.49 3.71
N LEU A 67 19.55 1.31 4.01
CA LEU A 67 18.93 -0.01 3.99
C LEU A 67 19.18 -0.70 2.62
N PRO A 68 19.68 -1.95 2.63
CA PRO A 68 20.10 -2.63 1.41
C PRO A 68 18.94 -2.88 0.45
N GLY A 69 19.24 -2.79 -0.85
CA GLY A 69 18.32 -3.12 -1.93
C GLY A 69 17.43 -1.97 -2.41
N ALA A 70 17.80 -0.72 -2.15
CA ALA A 70 17.11 0.44 -2.72
C ALA A 70 16.92 0.29 -4.25
N GLY A 71 15.71 0.55 -4.74
CA GLY A 71 15.36 0.41 -6.16
C GLY A 71 15.08 -1.04 -6.62
N THR A 72 15.26 -2.04 -5.74
CA THR A 72 14.91 -3.44 -6.04
C THR A 72 13.53 -3.79 -5.47
N VAL A 73 12.87 -4.81 -6.04
CA VAL A 73 11.59 -5.33 -5.56
C VAL A 73 11.63 -6.84 -5.53
N VAL A 74 11.12 -7.45 -4.46
CA VAL A 74 10.96 -8.89 -4.30
C VAL A 74 9.51 -9.26 -3.99
N SER A 75 9.07 -10.42 -4.48
CA SER A 75 7.73 -10.98 -4.21
C SER A 75 7.88 -12.29 -3.47
N PHE A 76 7.13 -12.47 -2.39
CA PHE A 76 7.14 -13.73 -1.63
C PHE A 76 6.69 -14.94 -2.47
N GLU A 77 5.78 -14.74 -3.43
CA GLU A 77 5.29 -15.81 -4.30
C GLU A 77 6.30 -16.21 -5.37
N LYS A 78 7.11 -15.26 -5.87
CA LYS A 78 8.09 -15.51 -6.94
C LYS A 78 9.48 -15.86 -6.41
N ASP A 79 9.88 -15.27 -5.28
CA ASP A 79 11.20 -15.41 -4.68
C ASP A 79 11.12 -15.37 -3.15
N PRO A 80 10.63 -16.45 -2.51
CA PRO A 80 10.48 -16.51 -1.07
C PRO A 80 11.82 -16.47 -0.32
N GLU A 81 12.90 -17.00 -0.90
CA GLU A 81 14.23 -16.97 -0.30
C GLU A 81 14.85 -15.58 -0.34
N GLY A 82 14.75 -14.89 -1.48
CA GLY A 82 15.17 -13.50 -1.61
C GLY A 82 14.38 -12.57 -0.69
N ALA A 83 13.07 -12.79 -0.53
CA ALA A 83 12.24 -12.03 0.40
C ALA A 83 12.70 -12.19 1.85
N LYS A 84 12.99 -13.43 2.29
CA LYS A 84 13.56 -13.70 3.61
C LYS A 84 14.92 -13.05 3.78
N LYS A 85 15.81 -13.18 2.79
CA LYS A 85 17.16 -12.61 2.81
C LYS A 85 17.13 -11.08 2.92
N ALA A 86 16.21 -10.42 2.21
CA ALA A 86 16.02 -8.97 2.30
C ALA A 86 15.62 -8.54 3.73
N ILE A 87 14.67 -9.25 4.34
CA ILE A 87 14.24 -8.98 5.72
C ILE A 87 15.39 -9.18 6.70
N GLU A 88 16.11 -10.30 6.62
CA GLU A 88 17.27 -10.56 7.51
C GLU A 88 18.36 -9.49 7.37
N ALA A 89 18.59 -8.97 6.16
CA ALA A 89 19.55 -7.89 5.93
C ALA A 89 19.13 -6.55 6.55
N TRP A 90 17.83 -6.32 6.79
CA TRP A 90 17.33 -5.11 7.45
C TRP A 90 17.42 -5.19 8.97
N LYS A 91 17.22 -6.37 9.56
CA LYS A 91 17.09 -6.53 11.02
C LYS A 91 18.22 -5.88 11.83
N PRO A 92 19.51 -6.02 11.47
CA PRO A 92 20.60 -5.38 12.23
C PRO A 92 20.52 -3.84 12.24
N LEU A 93 20.03 -3.24 11.14
CA LEU A 93 19.91 -1.79 11.00
C LEU A 93 18.65 -1.25 11.69
N LEU A 94 17.59 -2.06 11.74
CA LEU A 94 16.30 -1.71 12.35
C LEU A 94 16.24 -2.03 13.86
N LYS A 95 17.21 -2.76 14.41
CA LYS A 95 17.17 -3.20 15.81
C LYS A 95 17.01 -2.01 16.78
N GLY A 96 15.94 -2.04 17.57
CA GLY A 96 15.60 -1.00 18.55
C GLY A 96 15.10 0.32 17.96
N LYS A 97 14.79 0.35 16.66
CA LYS A 97 14.21 1.53 15.98
C LYS A 97 12.70 1.57 16.17
N THR A 98 12.14 2.77 16.21
CA THR A 98 10.69 2.97 16.20
C THR A 98 10.18 3.05 14.76
N VAL A 99 9.22 2.20 14.40
CA VAL A 99 8.60 2.14 13.08
C VAL A 99 7.14 2.57 13.15
N GLY A 100 6.80 3.63 12.40
CA GLY A 100 5.43 4.08 12.21
C GLY A 100 4.68 3.27 11.15
N VAL A 101 3.47 2.81 11.48
CA VAL A 101 2.56 2.13 10.56
C VAL A 101 1.13 2.59 10.78
N GLN A 102 0.32 2.61 9.72
CA GLN A 102 -1.12 2.81 9.88
C GLN A 102 -1.78 1.51 10.38
N THR A 103 -2.64 1.62 11.41
CA THR A 103 -3.38 0.48 11.98
C THR A 103 -4.33 -0.15 10.95
N SER A 104 -4.70 -1.41 11.15
CA SER A 104 -5.62 -2.14 10.27
C SER A 104 -5.18 -2.19 8.80
N THR A 105 -3.87 -2.16 8.55
CA THR A 105 -3.29 -2.24 7.19
C THR A 105 -2.42 -3.49 7.01
N VAL A 106 -2.19 -3.84 5.75
CA VAL A 106 -1.20 -4.86 5.41
C VAL A 106 0.22 -4.48 5.83
N ASN A 107 0.51 -3.17 5.96
CA ASN A 107 1.80 -2.66 6.41
C ASN A 107 2.02 -2.97 7.89
N SER A 108 1.03 -2.68 8.74
CA SER A 108 1.07 -3.05 10.17
C SER A 108 1.25 -4.56 10.34
N GLN A 109 0.50 -5.37 9.58
CA GLN A 109 0.62 -6.84 9.61
C GLN A 109 2.00 -7.33 9.17
N PHE A 110 2.62 -6.68 8.19
CA PHE A 110 3.97 -7.04 7.74
C PHE A 110 5.02 -6.77 8.81
N VAL A 111 5.01 -5.56 9.39
CA VAL A 111 5.98 -5.19 10.43
C VAL A 111 5.77 -6.05 11.67
N GLU A 112 4.52 -6.30 12.07
CA GLU A 112 4.18 -7.21 13.16
C GLU A 112 4.70 -8.64 12.90
N LYS A 113 4.39 -9.21 11.73
CA LYS A 113 4.76 -10.59 11.40
C LYS A 113 6.27 -10.82 11.36
N TYR A 114 7.03 -9.87 10.82
CA TYR A 114 8.44 -10.09 10.48
C TYR A 114 9.44 -9.36 11.38
N LEU A 115 9.02 -8.31 12.08
CA LEU A 115 9.91 -7.36 12.73
C LEU A 115 9.51 -6.97 14.16
N LYS A 116 8.41 -7.49 14.72
CA LYS A 116 7.97 -7.14 16.09
C LYS A 116 9.02 -7.39 17.19
N ASP A 117 9.89 -8.38 17.01
CA ASP A 117 10.96 -8.70 17.97
C ASP A 117 12.25 -7.89 17.69
N VAL A 118 12.21 -6.98 16.71
CA VAL A 118 13.36 -6.20 16.22
C VAL A 118 13.12 -4.70 16.38
N VAL A 119 11.89 -4.23 16.14
CA VAL A 119 11.52 -2.80 16.17
C VAL A 119 10.45 -2.53 17.23
N GLU A 120 10.37 -1.28 17.67
CA GLU A 120 9.19 -0.78 18.38
C GLU A 120 8.15 -0.32 17.35
N ILE A 121 6.96 -0.92 17.37
CA ILE A 121 5.90 -0.57 16.42
C ILE A 121 5.04 0.54 17.01
N ARG A 122 4.87 1.63 16.27
CA ARG A 122 3.94 2.71 16.60
C ARG A 122 2.82 2.77 15.56
N GLU A 123 1.60 2.56 16.03
CA GLU A 123 0.41 2.60 15.17
C GLU A 123 -0.22 3.98 15.11
N TYR A 124 -0.72 4.33 13.92
CA TYR A 124 -1.41 5.58 13.63
C TYR A 124 -2.74 5.33 12.91
N LYS A 125 -3.68 6.26 13.04
CA LYS A 125 -4.99 6.16 12.36
C LYS A 125 -4.88 6.50 10.88
N THR A 126 -4.02 7.45 10.53
CA THR A 126 -3.81 7.88 9.14
C THR A 126 -2.34 7.78 8.78
N THR A 127 -2.05 7.70 7.47
CA THR A 127 -0.67 7.73 7.00
C THR A 127 0.00 9.06 7.28
N GLU A 128 -0.74 10.16 7.09
CA GLU A 128 -0.24 11.51 7.34
C GLU A 128 0.29 11.71 8.77
N GLN A 129 -0.32 11.07 9.77
CA GLN A 129 0.17 11.14 11.14
C GLN A 129 1.54 10.48 11.32
N HIS A 130 1.78 9.32 10.70
CA HIS A 130 3.10 8.69 10.77
C HIS A 130 4.14 9.45 9.93
N ASP A 131 3.71 10.06 8.82
CA ASP A 131 4.59 10.88 7.96
C ASP A 131 5.09 12.12 8.73
N LEU A 132 4.18 12.81 9.42
CA LEU A 132 4.50 13.96 10.27
C LEU A 132 5.40 13.58 11.46
N ASP A 133 5.20 12.40 12.03
CA ASP A 133 6.05 11.92 13.12
C ASP A 133 7.45 11.52 12.62
N LEU A 134 7.58 11.05 11.38
CA LEU A 134 8.87 10.78 10.76
C LEU A 134 9.67 12.08 10.58
N THR A 135 9.04 13.13 10.03
CA THR A 135 9.72 14.43 9.85
C THR A 135 10.07 15.10 11.16
N ALA A 136 9.25 14.90 12.19
CA ALA A 136 9.53 15.37 13.55
C ALA A 136 10.57 14.53 14.31
N GLY A 137 11.06 13.42 13.74
CA GLY A 137 12.00 12.51 14.40
C GLY A 137 11.40 11.72 15.56
N ARG A 138 10.07 11.64 15.65
CA ARG A 138 9.35 10.83 16.66
C ARG A 138 9.32 9.34 16.31
N VAL A 139 9.49 8.99 15.04
CA VAL A 139 9.74 7.63 14.56
C VAL A 139 10.99 7.63 13.67
N ASP A 140 11.74 6.53 13.66
CA ASP A 140 12.96 6.41 12.86
C ASP A 140 12.67 6.06 11.38
N ALA A 141 11.56 5.36 11.13
CA ALA A 141 11.12 4.93 9.82
C ALA A 141 9.59 4.76 9.78
N ILE A 142 9.03 4.76 8.58
CA ILE A 142 7.65 4.33 8.31
C ILE A 142 7.64 3.19 7.30
N PHE A 143 6.63 2.32 7.36
CA PHE A 143 6.43 1.27 6.35
C PHE A 143 5.06 1.42 5.68
N ALA A 144 5.06 1.64 4.36
CA ALA A 144 3.84 1.92 3.61
C ALA A 144 3.93 1.46 2.14
N GLY A 145 2.81 1.52 1.44
CA GLY A 145 2.75 1.25 -0.01
C GLY A 145 3.53 2.31 -0.80
N TYR A 146 4.28 1.88 -1.82
CA TYR A 146 5.18 2.75 -2.60
C TYR A 146 4.45 3.94 -3.24
N GLY A 147 3.21 3.75 -3.69
CA GLY A 147 2.40 4.85 -4.24
C GLY A 147 2.11 5.95 -3.21
N ALA A 148 1.83 5.57 -1.95
CA ALA A 148 1.60 6.52 -0.86
C ALA A 148 2.91 7.23 -0.47
N LEU A 149 4.02 6.49 -0.38
CA LEU A 149 5.34 7.08 -0.12
C LEU A 149 5.72 8.09 -1.21
N LYS A 150 5.50 7.75 -2.49
CA LYS A 150 5.76 8.66 -3.61
C LYS A 150 4.88 9.90 -3.57
N ALA A 151 3.58 9.75 -3.31
CA ALA A 151 2.69 10.90 -3.15
C ALA A 151 3.12 11.81 -2.00
N THR A 152 3.65 11.22 -0.92
CA THR A 152 4.18 11.95 0.23
C THR A 152 5.43 12.74 -0.15
N GLN A 153 6.39 12.14 -0.89
CA GLN A 153 7.60 12.84 -1.38
C GLN A 153 7.32 14.06 -2.26
N GLU A 154 6.17 14.11 -2.95
CA GLU A 154 5.81 15.26 -3.79
C GLU A 154 5.36 16.48 -2.96
N LYS A 155 5.07 16.32 -1.67
CA LYS A 155 4.70 17.45 -0.79
C LYS A 155 5.97 18.13 -0.24
N PRO A 156 6.03 19.48 -0.23
CA PRO A 156 7.23 20.21 0.21
C PRO A 156 7.72 19.89 1.63
N GLU A 157 6.82 19.58 2.57
CA GLU A 157 7.21 19.28 3.96
C GLU A 157 7.95 17.94 4.10
N PHE A 158 7.79 17.03 3.14
CA PHE A 158 8.40 15.70 3.14
C PHE A 158 9.56 15.59 2.14
N LYS A 159 10.10 16.71 1.63
CA LYS A 159 11.15 16.72 0.60
C LYS A 159 12.43 15.96 0.99
N ASP A 160 12.68 15.85 2.30
CA ASP A 160 13.86 15.18 2.86
C ASP A 160 13.59 13.71 3.21
N MET A 161 12.36 13.22 3.00
CA MET A 161 12.04 11.80 3.08
C MET A 161 12.54 11.08 1.82
N VAL A 162 13.20 9.95 2.00
CA VAL A 162 13.62 9.03 0.93
C VAL A 162 13.00 7.66 1.13
N ILE A 163 12.80 6.95 0.02
CA ILE A 163 12.38 5.55 0.07
C ILE A 163 13.64 4.67 0.10
N ALA A 164 13.72 3.76 1.07
CA ALA A 164 14.90 2.93 1.31
C ALA A 164 14.55 1.42 1.35
N GLY A 165 15.58 0.58 1.19
CA GLY A 165 15.46 -0.87 1.20
C GLY A 165 14.80 -1.47 -0.05
N THR A 166 14.83 -2.80 -0.13
CA THR A 166 14.05 -3.59 -1.10
C THR A 166 12.55 -3.40 -0.92
N GLY A 167 11.82 -3.16 -2.01
CA GLY A 167 10.36 -3.17 -1.99
C GLY A 167 9.79 -4.60 -1.88
N MET A 168 8.78 -4.79 -1.05
CA MET A 168 8.16 -6.11 -0.81
C MET A 168 6.78 -6.20 -1.46
N ARG A 169 6.44 -7.39 -1.97
CA ARG A 169 5.11 -7.75 -2.45
C ARG A 169 4.72 -9.14 -1.94
N GLY A 170 3.43 -9.39 -1.81
CA GLY A 170 2.92 -10.71 -1.51
C GLY A 170 2.82 -11.03 -0.02
N ASP A 171 2.47 -12.29 0.27
CA ASP A 171 2.16 -12.76 1.62
C ASP A 171 1.13 -11.84 2.30
N VAL A 172 1.41 -11.30 3.50
CA VAL A 172 0.48 -10.40 4.21
C VAL A 172 0.25 -9.07 3.48
N LEU A 173 1.11 -8.69 2.54
CA LEU A 173 0.95 -7.50 1.69
C LEU A 173 -0.12 -7.69 0.60
N GLY A 174 -0.58 -8.91 0.39
CA GLY A 174 -1.70 -9.22 -0.48
C GLY A 174 -1.39 -9.15 -1.98
N ARG A 175 -2.44 -9.22 -2.79
CA ARG A 175 -2.39 -9.48 -4.24
C ARG A 175 -2.61 -8.23 -5.10
N GLY A 176 -2.05 -7.11 -4.66
CA GLY A 176 -2.26 -5.81 -5.30
C GLY A 176 -3.55 -5.12 -4.84
N VAL A 177 -3.79 -3.94 -5.39
CA VAL A 177 -4.84 -3.00 -5.00
C VAL A 177 -6.03 -3.12 -5.95
N ALA A 178 -7.23 -3.25 -5.39
CA ALA A 178 -8.47 -3.42 -6.15
C ALA A 178 -9.62 -2.62 -5.55
N VAL A 179 -10.71 -2.53 -6.31
CA VAL A 179 -11.96 -1.91 -5.85
C VAL A 179 -12.65 -2.87 -4.89
N GLY A 180 -12.86 -2.47 -3.65
CA GLY A 180 -13.64 -3.25 -2.67
C GLY A 180 -15.15 -3.02 -2.87
N MET A 181 -15.96 -4.07 -2.76
CA MET A 181 -17.42 -4.00 -2.93
C MET A 181 -18.11 -5.09 -2.10
N ARG A 182 -19.43 -5.02 -1.92
CA ARG A 182 -20.15 -6.05 -1.15
C ARG A 182 -20.10 -7.39 -1.89
N LYS A 183 -20.21 -8.49 -1.14
CA LYS A 183 -20.15 -9.86 -1.70
C LYS A 183 -21.20 -10.12 -2.77
N ASP A 184 -22.38 -9.58 -2.58
CA ASP A 184 -23.55 -9.89 -3.42
C ASP A 184 -23.64 -8.98 -4.66
N ASP A 185 -22.75 -7.99 -4.81
CA ASP A 185 -22.77 -7.00 -5.91
C ASP A 185 -22.05 -7.53 -7.17
N ALA A 186 -22.48 -8.68 -7.68
CA ALA A 186 -21.83 -9.37 -8.81
C ALA A 186 -21.80 -8.52 -10.11
N GLU A 187 -22.87 -7.80 -10.41
CA GLU A 187 -22.93 -6.93 -11.59
C GLU A 187 -21.98 -5.73 -11.48
N LEU A 188 -21.87 -5.14 -10.28
CA LEU A 188 -20.92 -4.05 -10.04
C LEU A 188 -19.48 -4.54 -10.19
N LYS A 189 -19.19 -5.75 -9.68
CA LYS A 189 -17.89 -6.40 -9.85
C LYS A 189 -17.55 -6.56 -11.32
N LYS A 190 -18.47 -7.16 -12.10
CA LYS A 190 -18.28 -7.36 -13.54
C LYS A 190 -18.04 -6.04 -14.26
N ALA A 191 -18.82 -5.01 -13.96
CA ALA A 191 -18.65 -3.69 -14.57
C ALA A 191 -17.28 -3.05 -14.25
N PHE A 192 -16.80 -3.17 -13.00
CA PHE A 192 -15.45 -2.72 -12.66
C PHE A 192 -14.36 -3.55 -13.34
N ASP A 193 -14.50 -4.88 -13.38
CA ASP A 193 -13.54 -5.78 -14.01
C ASP A 193 -13.38 -5.45 -15.50
N GLU A 194 -14.48 -5.31 -16.23
CA GLU A 194 -14.48 -4.92 -17.65
C GLU A 194 -13.87 -3.53 -17.86
N ALA A 195 -14.20 -2.56 -16.99
CA ALA A 195 -13.67 -1.21 -17.08
C ALA A 195 -12.16 -1.14 -16.79
N ILE A 196 -11.68 -1.92 -15.81
CA ILE A 196 -10.26 -2.03 -15.45
C ILE A 196 -9.51 -2.69 -16.59
N GLN A 197 -10.00 -3.81 -17.14
CA GLN A 197 -9.39 -4.47 -18.29
C GLN A 197 -9.27 -3.51 -19.49
N ALA A 198 -10.34 -2.78 -19.82
CA ALA A 198 -10.31 -1.81 -20.91
C ALA A 198 -9.33 -0.65 -20.63
N ALA A 199 -9.29 -0.12 -19.40
CA ALA A 199 -8.37 0.94 -19.00
C ALA A 199 -6.90 0.49 -18.94
N THR A 200 -6.64 -0.79 -18.66
CA THR A 200 -5.31 -1.39 -18.80
C THR A 200 -4.93 -1.49 -20.27
N LYS A 201 -5.82 -2.04 -21.11
CA LYS A 201 -5.56 -2.29 -22.53
C LYS A 201 -5.26 -1.02 -23.32
N ASP A 202 -5.93 0.09 -23.02
CA ASP A 202 -5.71 1.37 -23.70
C ASP A 202 -4.66 2.28 -23.03
N GLY A 203 -3.96 1.77 -22.01
CA GLY A 203 -2.88 2.48 -21.33
C GLY A 203 -3.32 3.60 -20.38
N THR A 204 -4.62 3.75 -20.13
CA THR A 204 -5.13 4.75 -19.17
C THR A 204 -4.56 4.55 -17.77
N ILE A 205 -4.50 3.31 -17.27
CA ILE A 205 -3.95 3.02 -15.93
C ILE A 205 -2.47 3.40 -15.87
N LYS A 206 -1.68 2.99 -16.86
CA LYS A 206 -0.26 3.36 -16.95
C LYS A 206 -0.07 4.88 -16.94
N LYS A 207 -0.80 5.61 -17.80
CA LYS A 207 -0.73 7.08 -17.87
C LYS A 207 -1.06 7.75 -16.53
N LEU A 208 -2.08 7.26 -15.83
CA LEU A 208 -2.44 7.76 -14.50
C LEU A 208 -1.37 7.41 -13.46
N SER A 209 -0.83 6.20 -13.50
CA SER A 209 0.25 5.74 -12.63
C SER A 209 1.48 6.62 -12.76
N GLU A 210 1.94 6.88 -13.98
CA GLU A 210 3.11 7.72 -14.24
C GLU A 210 2.86 9.18 -13.85
N LYS A 211 1.64 9.69 -14.07
CA LYS A 211 1.26 11.05 -13.64
C LYS A 211 1.39 11.21 -12.12
N TRP A 212 0.83 10.28 -11.36
CA TRP A 212 0.68 10.39 -9.91
C TRP A 212 1.88 9.85 -9.11
N PHE A 213 2.51 8.77 -9.57
CA PHE A 213 3.55 8.06 -8.83
C PHE A 213 4.93 8.10 -9.49
N LYS A 214 5.03 8.62 -10.72
CA LYS A 214 6.25 8.66 -11.54
C LYS A 214 6.84 7.27 -11.86
N ILE A 215 6.05 6.22 -11.66
CA ILE A 215 6.37 4.82 -11.96
C ILE A 215 5.14 4.15 -12.57
N ASP A 216 5.34 3.06 -13.32
CA ASP A 216 4.26 2.20 -13.81
C ASP A 216 3.93 1.12 -12.79
N VAL A 217 2.75 1.22 -12.16
CA VAL A 217 2.25 0.25 -11.17
C VAL A 217 1.13 -0.61 -11.74
N THR A 218 0.92 -0.58 -13.06
CA THR A 218 -0.10 -1.38 -13.72
C THR A 218 0.12 -2.87 -13.38
N PRO A 219 -0.91 -3.60 -12.91
CA PRO A 219 -0.79 -5.02 -12.65
C PRO A 219 -0.32 -5.74 -13.91
N GLN A 220 0.75 -6.51 -13.80
CA GLN A 220 1.19 -7.39 -14.88
C GLN A 220 0.31 -8.64 -14.84
N ALA A 221 -0.14 -9.07 -16.02
CA ALA A 221 -0.94 -10.28 -16.20
C ALA A 221 -0.17 -11.54 -15.76
#